data_AF-A0A6G3X2V0-F1
#
_entry.id   AF-A0A6G3X2V0-F1
#
_cell.length_a   1.000
_cell.length_b   1.000
_cell.length_c   1.000
_cell.angle_alpha   90.00
_cell.angle_beta   90.00
_cell.angle_gamma   90.00
#
_symmetry.space_group_name_H-M   'P 1'
#
loop_
_entity.id
_entity.type
_entity.pdbx_description
1 polymer ?
#
loop_
_entity_poly.entity_id
_entity_poly.type
_entity_poly.pdbx_seq_one_letter_code
_entity_poly.pdbx_strand_id
1 'polypeptide(L)' 'MTRLSCPCCPRARGAGHYLCQYCWGLLTPTTRRRLSIRDARAFARLRQLHGQIAEHRALHEIEVDR' A
#
# COMPACT_ATOMS: atom_id res chain seq x y z
N MET A 1 13.47 2.16 16.36
CA MET A 1 12.70 1.85 15.13
C MET A 1 11.24 1.71 15.49
N THR A 2 10.40 2.70 15.18
CA THR A 2 8.96 2.63 15.44
C THR A 2 8.35 1.54 14.56
N ARG A 3 7.94 0.42 15.15
CA ARG A 3 7.22 -0.64 14.45
C ARG A 3 5.79 -0.18 14.28
N LEU A 4 5.45 0.28 13.08
CA LEU A 4 4.07 0.60 12.75
C LEU A 4 3.36 -0.69 12.34
N SER A 5 2.10 -0.85 12.71
CA SER A 5 1.30 -1.99 12.25
C SER A 5 0.99 -1.85 10.76
N CYS A 6 1.04 -2.95 10.03
CA CYS A 6 0.54 -3.01 8.66
C CYS A 6 -1.00 -2.99 8.69
N PRO A 7 -1.68 -2.18 7.85
CA PRO A 7 -3.14 -2.14 7.82
C PRO A 7 -3.77 -3.44 7.28
N CYS A 8 -3.01 -4.28 6.56
CA CYS A 8 -3.54 -5.50 5.92
C CYS A 8 -3.22 -6.79 6.66
N CYS A 9 -2.29 -6.77 7.61
CA CYS A 9 -1.80 -7.99 8.25
C CYS A 9 -1.21 -7.67 9.63
N PRO A 10 -1.08 -8.66 10.53
CA PRO A 10 -0.51 -8.45 11.87
C PRO A 10 1.01 -8.16 11.87
N ARG A 11 1.68 -8.07 10.71
CA ARG A 11 3.12 -7.80 10.64
C ARG A 11 3.40 -6.31 10.85
N ALA A 12 4.59 -6.03 11.38
CA ALA A 12 5.12 -4.67 11.42
C ALA A 12 5.57 -4.19 10.03
N ARG A 13 5.38 -2.90 9.76
CA ARG A 13 5.98 -2.17 8.64
C ARG A 13 7.05 -1.21 9.17
N GLY A 14 8.04 -0.95 8.32
CA GLY A 14 9.07 0.05 8.59
C GLY A 14 8.52 1.47 8.52
N ALA A 15 9.14 2.40 9.25
CA ALA A 15 8.83 3.82 9.13
C ALA A 15 9.11 4.29 7.68
N GLY A 16 8.15 5.01 7.08
CA GLY A 16 8.24 5.44 5.68
C GLY A 16 7.73 4.43 4.64
N HIS A 17 7.36 3.20 5.04
CA HIS A 17 6.69 2.26 4.15
C HIS A 17 5.18 2.31 4.33
N TYR A 18 4.43 2.21 3.23
CA TYR A 18 2.95 2.15 3.28
C TYR A 18 2.46 0.83 3.86
N LEU A 19 3.09 -0.29 3.47
CA LEU A 19 2.76 -1.65 3.89
C LEU A 19 4.02 -2.38 4.41
N CYS A 20 3.84 -3.54 5.05
CA CYS A 20 4.97 -4.43 5.31
C CYS A 20 5.51 -5.01 3.99
N GLN A 21 6.75 -5.49 3.99
CA GLN A 21 7.40 -6.03 2.78
C GLN A 21 6.61 -7.18 2.13
N TYR A 22 5.93 -7.99 2.93
CA TYR A 22 5.11 -9.10 2.45
C TYR A 22 3.86 -8.61 1.71
N CYS A 23 3.05 -7.75 2.35
CA CYS A 23 1.87 -7.16 1.72
C CYS A 23 2.24 -6.31 0.51
N TRP A 24 3.38 -5.62 0.56
CA TRP A 24 3.90 -4.91 -0.60
C TRP A 24 4.18 -5.86 -1.77
N GLY A 25 4.75 -7.05 -1.51
CA GLY A 25 5.01 -8.07 -2.53
C GLY A 25 3.75 -8.70 -3.15
N LEU A 26 2.62 -8.68 -2.43
CA LEU A 26 1.33 -9.19 -2.93
C LEU A 26 0.62 -8.22 -3.87
N LEU A 27 1.00 -6.93 -3.87
CA LEU A 27 0.48 -5.95 -4.83
C LEU A 27 0.97 -6.28 -6.24
N THR A 28 0.13 -6.00 -7.23
CA THR A 28 0.52 -6.11 -8.64
C THR A 28 1.77 -5.25 -8.92
N PRO A 29 2.66 -5.67 -9.84
CA PRO A 29 3.84 -4.87 -10.21
C PRO A 29 3.47 -3.45 -10.66
N THR A 30 2.35 -3.30 -11.36
CA THR A 30 1.80 -2.03 -11.81
C THR A 30 1.44 -1.12 -10.63
N THR A 31 0.68 -1.63 -9.66
CA THR A 31 0.29 -0.88 -8.46
C THR A 31 1.50 -0.50 -7.60
N ARG A 32 2.47 -1.41 -7.43
CA ARG A 32 3.74 -1.08 -6.76
C ARG A 32 4.48 0.06 -7.44
N ARG A 33 4.56 0.03 -8.77
CA ARG A 33 5.23 1.08 -9.55
C ARG A 33 4.51 2.42 -9.37
N ARG A 34 3.18 2.44 -9.46
CA ARG A 34 2.36 3.66 -9.26
C ARG A 34 2.48 4.24 -7.86
N LEU A 35 2.50 3.40 -6.82
CA LEU A 35 2.69 3.83 -5.42
C LEU A 35 4.13 4.31 -5.12
N SER A 36 5.11 3.89 -5.90
CA SER A 36 6.51 4.33 -5.75
C SER A 36 6.78 5.70 -6.37
N ILE A 37 5.89 6.18 -7.25
CA ILE A 37 6.02 7.50 -7.87
C ILE A 37 5.69 8.57 -6.82
N ARG A 38 6.63 9.51 -6.64
CA ARG A 38 6.50 10.65 -5.74
C ARG A 38 6.10 11.88 -6.53
N ASP A 39 4.81 12.04 -6.72
CA ASP A 39 4.19 13.18 -7.40
C ASP A 39 3.05 13.76 -6.56
N ALA A 40 2.43 14.84 -7.04
CA ALA A 40 1.31 15.50 -6.34
C ALA A 40 0.13 14.54 -6.06
N ARG A 41 -0.02 13.45 -6.82
CA ARG A 41 -1.08 12.45 -6.63
C ARG A 41 -0.69 11.30 -5.69
N ALA A 42 0.53 11.26 -5.16
CA ALA A 42 0.97 10.18 -4.27
C ALA A 42 0.04 9.99 -3.07
N PHE A 43 -0.43 11.08 -2.46
CA PHE A 43 -1.40 11.04 -1.35
C PHE A 43 -2.78 10.53 -1.80
N ALA A 44 -3.21 10.85 -3.02
CA ALA A 44 -4.47 10.35 -3.57
C ALA A 44 -4.41 8.83 -3.79
N ARG A 45 -3.31 8.31 -4.36
CA ARG A 45 -3.09 6.87 -4.51
C ARG A 45 -3.03 6.14 -3.16
N LEU A 46 -2.42 6.77 -2.15
CA LEU A 46 -2.38 6.21 -0.79
C LEU A 46 -3.78 6.14 -0.18
N ARG A 47 -4.63 7.16 -0.38
CA ARG A 47 -6.04 7.10 0.04
C ARG A 47 -6.81 6.00 -0.67
N GLN A 48 -6.61 5.83 -1.99
CA GLN A 48 -7.24 4.75 -2.75
C GLN A 48 -6.83 3.37 -2.22
N LEU A 49 -5.53 3.18 -1.96
CA LEU A 49 -5.01 1.95 -1.35
C LEU A 49 -5.69 1.68 0.00
N HIS A 50 -5.73 2.68 0.89
CA HIS A 50 -6.36 2.51 2.20
C HIS A 50 -7.87 2.26 2.12
N GLY A 51 -8.57 2.91 1.19
CA GLY A 51 -10.00 2.69 0.94
C GLY A 51 -10.28 1.25 0.51
N GLN A 52 -9.53 0.75 -0.47
CA GLN A 52 -9.68 -0.63 -0.96
C GLN A 52 -9.31 -1.68 0.12
N ILE A 53 -8.31 -1.38 0.95
CA ILE A 53 -7.98 -2.24 2.11
C ILE A 53 -9.14 -2.25 3.12
N ALA A 54 -9.76 -1.10 3.39
CA ALA A 54 -10.92 -1.01 4.28
C ALA A 54 -12.15 -1.76 3.72
N GLU A 55 -12.26 -1.86 2.40
CA GLU A 55 -13.27 -2.69 1.71
C GLU A 55 -12.91 -4.20 1.70
N HIS A 56 -11.84 -4.62 2.39
CA HIS A 56 -11.33 -5.99 2.39
C HIS A 56 -11.00 -6.55 1.00
N ARG A 57 -10.65 -5.69 0.03
CA ARG A 57 -10.15 -6.13 -1.29
C ARG A 57 -8.85 -6.91 -1.12
N ALA A 58 -8.70 -7.98 -1.90
CA ALA A 58 -7.44 -8.71 -1.91
C ALA A 58 -6.33 -7.84 -2.52
N LEU A 59 -5.13 -7.87 -1.92
CA LEU A 59 -4.01 -7.02 -2.34
C LEU A 59 -3.63 -7.16 -3.83
N HIS A 60 -3.85 -8.34 -4.42
CA HIS A 60 -3.57 -8.60 -5.83
C HIS A 60 -4.61 -7.99 -6.79
N GLU A 61 -5.77 -7.58 -6.27
CA GLU A 61 -6.84 -6.90 -7.02
C GLU A 61 -6.78 -5.38 -6.87
N ILE A 62 -5.92 -4.88 -5.98
CA ILE A 62 -5.81 -3.44 -5.72
C ILE A 62 -5.18 -2.73 -6.91
N GLU A 63 -5.92 -1.78 -7.45
CA GLU A 63 -5.47 -0.87 -8.49
C GLU A 63 -5.58 0.58 -8.03
N VAL A 64 -4.51 1.36 -8.24
CA VAL A 64 -4.47 2.80 -7.94
C VAL A 64 -4.31 3.59 -9.22
N ASP A 65 -4.79 4.82 -9.24
CA ASP A 65 -4.75 5.68 -10.43
C ASP A 65 -3.31 6.07 -10.83
N ARG A 66 -3.14 6.53 -12.08
CA ARG A 66 -1.85 6.96 -12.64
C ARG A 66 -1.34 8.28 -12.07
#